data_AF-A0A3D1E5V8-F1
#
_entry.id   AF-A0A3D1E5V8-F1
#
_cell.length_a   1.000
_cell.length_b   1.000
_cell.length_c   1.000
_cell.angle_alpha   90.00
_cell.angle_beta   90.00
_cell.angle_gamma   90.00
#
_symmetry.space_group_name_H-M   'P 1'
#
loop_
_entity.id
_entity.type
_entity.pdbx_description
1 polymer ?
#
loop_
_entity_poly.entity_id
_entity_poly.type
_entity_poly.pdbx_seq_one_letter_code
_entity_poly.pdbx_strand_id
1 'polypeptide(L)' 'MYLFTVNKQRILGLMSGTSLDGLDLCLADFMQREAGWTYTLVAAQTLEYTAQMRRELSEALTYLP' A
#
# COMPACT_ATOMS: atom_id res chain seq x y z
N MET A 1 8.62 -20.75 -31.87
CA MET A 1 9.20 -19.81 -30.89
C MET A 1 8.07 -18.98 -30.33
N TYR A 2 7.57 -19.31 -29.12
CA TYR A 2 6.51 -18.54 -28.48
C TYR A 2 7.14 -17.35 -27.77
N LEU A 3 6.77 -16.14 -28.18
CA LEU A 3 7.10 -14.91 -27.46
C LEU A 3 6.10 -14.80 -26.30
N PHE A 4 6.50 -15.18 -25.09
CA PHE A 4 5.70 -14.88 -23.90
C PHE A 4 5.89 -13.41 -23.54
N THR A 5 4.86 -12.60 -23.75
CA THR A 5 4.85 -11.21 -23.26
C THR A 5 4.78 -11.23 -21.74
N VAL A 6 5.82 -10.73 -21.10
CA VAL A 6 5.82 -10.53 -19.65
C VAL A 6 5.07 -9.24 -19.37
N ASN A 7 3.82 -9.36 -18.93
CA ASN A 7 3.02 -8.20 -18.56
C ASN A 7 3.44 -7.70 -17.19
N LYS A 8 4.01 -6.49 -17.19
CA LYS A 8 4.38 -5.74 -15.98
C LYS A 8 3.17 -4.97 -15.48
N GLN A 9 2.74 -5.23 -14.24
CA GLN A 9 1.62 -4.56 -13.60
C GLN A 9 2.14 -3.58 -12.56
N ARG A 10 1.74 -2.32 -12.66
CA ARG A 10 2.07 -1.30 -11.66
C ARG A 10 0.92 -1.17 -10.67
N ILE A 11 1.19 -1.43 -9.40
CA ILE A 11 0.19 -1.45 -8.33
C ILE A 11 0.61 -0.45 -7.24
N LEU A 12 -0.35 0.38 -6.81
CA LEU A 12 -0.22 1.21 -5.63
C LEU A 12 -0.95 0.53 -4.47
N GLY A 13 -0.19 0.02 -3.50
CA GLY A 13 -0.71 -0.49 -2.24
C GLY A 13 -0.86 0.65 -1.23
N LEU A 14 -1.92 0.58 -0.42
CA LEU A 14 -2.18 1.52 0.66
C LEU A 14 -2.45 0.75 1.96
N MET A 15 -1.89 1.21 3.07
CA MET A 15 -2.11 0.63 4.40
C MET A 15 -2.27 1.72 5.45
N SER A 16 -3.29 1.60 6.31
CA SER A 16 -3.44 2.43 7.52
C SER A 16 -3.41 1.51 8.73
N GLY A 17 -2.34 1.59 9.52
CA GLY A 17 -2.19 0.81 10.74
C GLY A 17 -3.08 1.31 11.88
N THR A 18 -3.27 0.47 12.91
CA THR A 18 -4.01 0.84 14.13
C THR A 18 -3.26 1.82 15.02
N SER A 19 -1.98 2.09 14.76
CA SER A 19 -1.20 3.12 15.46
C SER A 19 -1.60 4.55 15.09
N LEU A 20 -2.41 4.72 14.03
CA LEU A 20 -2.88 6.03 13.54
C LEU A 20 -1.74 6.98 13.15
N ASP A 21 -0.60 6.44 12.71
CA ASP A 21 0.57 7.27 12.37
C ASP A 21 0.50 7.90 10.98
N GLY A 22 -0.30 7.33 10.10
CA GLY A 22 -0.44 7.82 8.75
C GLY A 22 -1.00 6.77 7.81
N LEU A 23 -0.94 7.11 6.53
CA LEU A 23 -1.25 6.24 5.42
C LEU A 23 0.06 5.88 4.71
N ASP A 24 0.42 4.60 4.76
CA ASP A 24 1.55 4.07 4.02
C ASP A 24 1.15 3.83 2.57
N LEU A 25 1.99 4.28 1.64
CA LEU A 25 1.88 4.08 0.21
C LEU A 25 3.08 3.31 -0.30
N CYS A 26 2.81 2.27 -1.10
CA CYS A 26 3.84 1.46 -1.74
C CYS A 26 3.51 1.31 -3.22
N LEU A 27 4.32 1.91 -4.09
CA LEU A 27 4.23 1.69 -5.53
C LEU A 27 5.19 0.57 -5.90
N ALA A 28 4.65 -0.54 -6.40
CA ALA A 28 5.42 -1.69 -6.81
C ALA A 28 5.03 -2.17 -8.20
N ASP A 29 6.03 -2.62 -8.93
CA ASP A 29 5.85 -3.27 -10.21
C ASP A 29 5.90 -4.79 -10.01
N PHE A 30 4.84 -5.49 -10.42
CA PHE A 30 4.73 -6.95 -10.37
C PHE A 30 4.85 -7.54 -11.76
N MET A 31 5.55 -8.66 -11.87
CA MET A 31 5.74 -9.40 -13.12
C MET A 31 5.52 -10.87 -12.86
N GLN A 32 4.58 -11.46 -13.58
CA GLN A 32 4.38 -12.90 -13.59
C GLN A 32 5.41 -13.55 -14.51
N ARG A 33 6.13 -14.54 -13.98
CA ARG A 33 7.11 -15.38 -14.67
C ARG A 33 6.66 -16.84 -14.55
N GLU A 34 7.28 -17.72 -15.33
CA GLU A 34 7.00 -19.17 -15.28
C GLU A 34 7.22 -19.74 -13.87
N ALA A 35 8.22 -19.25 -13.14
CA ALA A 35 8.56 -19.67 -11.78
C ALA A 35 7.78 -18.93 -10.66
N GLY A 36 6.79 -18.10 -11.00
CA GLY A 36 5.99 -17.33 -10.04
C GLY A 36 6.09 -15.82 -10.22
N TRP A 37 5.79 -15.07 -9.17
CA TRP A 37 5.78 -13.61 -9.20
C TRP A 37 7.12 -13.01 -8.80
N THR A 38 7.54 -11.98 -9.54
CA THR A 38 8.65 -11.11 -9.17
C THR A 38 8.13 -9.70 -8.96
N TYR A 39 8.76 -8.95 -8.05
CA TYR A 39 8.36 -7.57 -7.79
C TYR A 39 9.57 -6.63 -7.72
N THR A 40 9.31 -5.35 -7.95
CA THR A 40 10.28 -4.27 -7.75
C THR A 40 9.57 -3.12 -7.05
N LEU A 41 10.12 -2.67 -5.92
CA LEU A 41 9.64 -1.47 -5.24
C LEU A 41 10.08 -0.25 -6.06
N VAL A 42 9.11 0.55 -6.50
CA VAL A 42 9.35 1.77 -7.28
C VAL A 42 9.49 2.96 -6.34
N ALA A 43 8.59 3.08 -5.38
CA ALA A 43 8.60 4.11 -4.35
C ALA A 43 7.81 3.64 -3.13
N ALA A 44 8.18 4.14 -1.96
CA ALA A 44 7.39 4.00 -0.75
C ALA A 44 7.40 5.33 0.00
N GLN A 45 6.26 5.70 0.58
CA GLN A 45 6.09 6.93 1.34
C GLN A 45 5.02 6.70 2.40
N THR A 46 5.20 7.31 3.58
CA THR A 46 4.14 7.48 4.56
C THR A 46 3.63 8.92 4.50
N LEU A 47 2.32 9.09 4.39
CA LEU A 47 1.66 10.37 4.61
C LEU A 47 1.17 10.42 6.05
N GLU A 48 1.82 11.25 6.86
CA GLU A 48 1.43 11.42 8.25
C GLU A 48 0.01 11.96 8.36
N TYR A 49 -0.79 11.37 9.26
CA TYR A 49 -2.09 11.93 9.57
C TYR A 49 -1.94 13.25 10.31
N THR A 50 -2.76 14.21 9.91
CA THR A 50 -2.89 15.48 10.63
C THR A 50 -3.36 15.22 12.06
N ALA A 51 -3.04 16.13 12.98
CA ALA A 51 -3.49 16.03 14.36
C ALA A 51 -5.03 15.91 14.48
N GLN A 52 -5.77 16.58 13.58
CA GLN A 52 -7.22 16.47 13.51
C GLN A 52 -7.68 15.06 13.12
N MET A 53 -7.12 14.49 12.04
CA MET A 53 -7.47 13.14 11.60
C MET A 53 -7.13 12.09 12.68
N ARG A 54 -5.97 12.20 13.33
CA ARG A 54 -5.58 11.32 14.43
C ARG A 54 -6.59 11.35 15.57
N ARG A 55 -7.06 12.55 15.95
CA ARG A 55 -8.08 12.72 16.99
C ARG A 55 -9.40 12.07 16.58
N GLU A 56 -9.91 12.39 15.39
CA GLU A 56 -11.20 11.87 14.90
C GLU A 56 -11.19 10.33 14.80
N LEU A 57 -10.11 9.75 14.28
CA LEU A 57 -9.95 8.30 14.18
C LEU A 57 -9.81 7.64 15.56
N SER A 58 -9.09 8.27 16.49
CA SER A 58 -8.95 7.76 17.86
C SER A 58 -10.28 7.80 18.61
N GLU A 59 -11.06 8.86 18.46
CA GLU A 59 -12.39 8.98 19.09
C GLU A 59 -13.35 7.92 18.55
N ALA A 60 -13.33 7.67 17.24
CA ALA A 60 -14.14 6.63 16.60
C ALA A 60 -13.83 5.22 17.13
N LEU A 61 -12.58 4.93 17.51
CA LEU A 61 -12.19 3.66 18.13
C LEU A 61 -12.73 3.51 19.56
N THR A 62 -12.88 4.62 20.28
CA THR A 62 -13.37 4.63 21.67
C THR A 62 -14.88 4.79 21.78
N TYR A 63 -15.58 5.00 20.66
CA TYR A 63 -17.03 5.18 20.66
C TYR A 63 -17.71 3.85 21.05
N LEU A 64 -18.18 3.80 22.29
CA LEU A 64 -19.18 2.82 22.74
C LEU A 64 -20.57 3.44 22.47
N PRO A 65 -21.46 2.72 21.76
CA PRO A 65 -22.80 3.21 21.42
C PRO A 65 -23.68 3.46 22.64
#